data_AF-A0A371J000-F1
#
_entry.id   AF-A0A371J000-F1
#
_cell.length_a   1.000
_cell.length_b   1.000
_cell.length_c   1.000
_cell.angle_alpha   90.00
_cell.angle_beta   90.00
_cell.angle_gamma   90.00
#
_symmetry.space_group_name_H-M   'P 1'
#
loop_
_entity.id
_entity.type
_entity.pdbx_description
1 polymer ?
#
loop_
_entity_poly.entity_id
_entity_poly.type
_entity_poly.pdbx_seq_one_letter_code
_entity_poly.pdbx_strand_id
1 'polypeptide(L)'
;DSLGSTMFITFMIHILWTVGLHGSNIALPFTETILMKLGGENAALAQAGATEGYHVLAGSFLDGFVYLGGSGMILGLIIALIIAGRRRKEMIVLGGPPSLFNISEPMIFGLPIVLNPIFMIPFVLAPVVCAAISYLAIDFGLVAPVIMAKIPWVTPPIIGGFMSNGHWSGAALAAFNLVISVIIYLPFVAASEKMDAKREKNANM
;
A
#
# COMPACT_ATOMS: atom_id res chain seq x y z
N ASP A 1 8.44 18.32 -3.90
CA ASP A 1 7.56 17.43 -3.10
C ASP A 1 8.13 17.29 -1.69
N SER A 2 7.36 16.81 -0.72
CA SER A 2 7.83 16.64 0.67
C SER A 2 7.29 15.39 1.34
N LEU A 3 8.01 14.90 2.36
CA LEU A 3 7.56 13.80 3.22
C LEU A 3 6.15 14.06 3.79
N GLY A 4 5.92 15.28 4.29
CA GLY A 4 4.62 15.67 4.85
C GLY A 4 3.49 15.60 3.83
N SER A 5 3.70 16.10 2.60
CA SER A 5 2.70 15.98 1.53
C SER A 5 2.41 14.53 1.15
N THR A 6 3.45 13.68 1.14
CA THR A 6 3.34 12.25 0.83
C THR A 6 2.46 11.55 1.86
N MET A 7 2.78 11.71 3.14
CA MET A 7 2.00 11.12 4.23
C MET A 7 0.56 11.63 4.25
N PHE A 8 0.35 12.94 4.02
CA PHE A 8 -0.98 13.54 4.01
C PHE A 8 -1.85 13.00 2.87
N ILE A 9 -1.33 12.94 1.64
CA ILE A 9 -2.04 12.38 0.49
C ILE A 9 -2.38 10.92 0.75
N THR A 10 -1.42 10.12 1.20
CA THR A 10 -1.66 8.71 1.53
C THR A 10 -2.70 8.56 2.63
N PHE A 11 -2.64 9.35 3.69
CA PHE A 11 -3.64 9.32 4.77
C PHE A 11 -5.05 9.65 4.26
N MET A 12 -5.20 10.72 3.47
CA MET A 12 -6.48 11.13 2.90
C MET A 12 -7.10 10.06 1.99
N ILE A 13 -6.30 9.41 1.17
CA ILE A 13 -6.76 8.31 0.31
C ILE A 13 -7.34 7.17 1.14
N HIS A 14 -6.63 6.76 2.19
CA HIS A 14 -7.00 5.58 2.95
C HIS A 14 -8.10 5.86 3.97
N ILE A 15 -8.19 7.06 4.54
CA ILE A 15 -9.28 7.40 5.46
C ILE A 15 -10.63 7.42 4.74
N LEU A 16 -10.69 7.84 3.47
CA LEU A 16 -11.92 7.80 2.66
C LEU A 16 -12.46 6.37 2.51
N TRP A 17 -11.57 5.39 2.32
CA TRP A 17 -11.94 3.98 2.27
C TRP A 17 -12.53 3.47 3.58
N THR A 18 -12.11 4.00 4.73
CA THR A 18 -12.66 3.59 6.04
C THR A 18 -14.15 3.91 6.20
N VAL A 19 -14.65 4.90 5.44
CA VAL A 19 -16.07 5.30 5.40
C VAL A 19 -16.79 4.80 4.14
N GLY A 20 -16.17 3.91 3.36
CA GLY A 20 -16.78 3.29 2.18
C GLY A 20 -16.64 4.08 0.87
N LEU A 21 -15.88 5.18 0.87
CA LEU A 21 -15.57 5.94 -0.34
C LEU A 21 -14.30 5.40 -0.99
N HIS A 22 -14.31 5.22 -2.31
CA HIS A 22 -13.17 4.70 -3.06
C HIS A 22 -12.06 5.77 -3.17
N GLY A 23 -11.29 5.95 -2.10
CA GLY A 23 -10.38 7.09 -1.93
C GLY A 23 -9.33 7.23 -3.02
N SER A 24 -8.81 6.11 -3.56
CA SER A 24 -7.84 6.14 -4.66
C SER A 24 -8.45 6.70 -5.95
N ASN A 25 -9.69 6.34 -6.31
CA ASN A 25 -10.39 6.87 -7.48
C ASN A 25 -10.76 8.34 -7.30
N ILE A 26 -11.13 8.76 -6.07
CA ILE A 26 -11.42 10.16 -5.76
C ILE A 26 -10.16 11.02 -5.88
N ALA A 27 -9.02 10.51 -5.42
CA ALA A 27 -7.75 11.23 -5.48
C ALA A 27 -7.05 11.13 -6.85
N LEU A 28 -7.46 10.18 -7.72
CA LEU A 28 -6.76 9.87 -8.97
C LEU A 28 -6.56 11.11 -9.88
N PRO A 29 -7.58 11.94 -10.17
CA PRO A 29 -7.39 13.08 -11.08
C PRO A 29 -6.36 14.10 -10.58
N PHE A 30 -6.25 14.26 -9.26
CA PHE A 30 -5.30 15.17 -8.61
C PHE A 30 -3.90 14.56 -8.55
N THR A 31 -3.81 13.32 -8.09
CA THR A 31 -2.55 12.61 -7.92
C THR A 31 -1.91 12.29 -9.27
N GLU A 32 -2.65 11.78 -10.24
CA GLU A 32 -2.12 11.41 -11.56
C GLU A 32 -1.56 12.63 -12.30
N THR A 33 -2.27 13.76 -12.32
CA THR A 33 -1.82 14.99 -12.97
C THR A 33 -0.48 15.47 -12.42
N ILE A 34 -0.32 15.47 -11.10
CA ILE A 34 0.90 15.96 -10.44
C ILE A 34 2.01 14.93 -10.58
N LEU A 35 1.75 13.67 -10.23
CA LEU A 35 2.77 12.64 -10.17
C LEU A 35 3.29 12.29 -11.57
N MET A 36 2.44 12.18 -12.60
CA MET A 36 2.92 11.89 -13.96
C MET A 36 3.84 12.99 -14.48
N LYS A 37 3.54 14.26 -14.19
CA LYS A 37 4.42 15.38 -14.55
C LYS A 37 5.79 15.25 -13.87
N LEU A 38 5.81 15.06 -12.55
CA LEU A 38 7.07 14.90 -11.80
C LEU A 38 7.84 13.65 -12.23
N GLY A 39 7.15 12.56 -12.56
CA GLY A 39 7.77 11.33 -13.08
C GLY A 39 8.39 11.54 -14.46
N GLY A 40 7.76 12.34 -15.33
CA GLY A 40 8.34 12.75 -16.60
C GLY A 40 9.59 13.64 -16.45
N GLU A 41 9.59 14.55 -15.47
CA GLU A 41 10.76 15.36 -15.13
C GLU A 41 11.92 14.47 -14.63
N ASN A 42 11.64 13.50 -13.76
CA ASN A 42 12.62 12.51 -13.32
C ASN A 42 13.18 11.68 -14.49
N ALA A 43 12.32 11.26 -15.42
CA ALA A 43 12.76 10.52 -16.60
C ALA A 43 13.73 11.36 -17.47
N ALA A 44 13.45 12.66 -17.66
CA ALA A 44 14.32 13.57 -18.38
C ALA A 44 15.67 13.79 -17.67
N LEU A 45 15.66 13.94 -16.34
CA LEU A 45 16.87 14.02 -15.52
C LEU A 45 17.73 12.75 -15.67
N ALA A 46 17.11 11.57 -15.61
CA ALA A 46 17.80 10.30 -15.80
C ALA A 46 18.40 10.16 -17.21
N GLN A 47 17.68 10.56 -18.25
CA GLN A 47 18.18 10.56 -19.63
C GLN A 47 19.37 11.52 -19.82
N ALA A 48 19.39 12.63 -19.10
CA ALA A 48 20.49 13.59 -19.09
C ALA A 48 21.68 13.14 -18.21
N GLY A 49 21.58 12.00 -17.52
CA GLY A 49 22.64 11.48 -16.64
C GLY A 49 22.74 12.19 -15.29
N ALA A 50 21.69 12.86 -14.84
CA ALA A 50 21.68 13.53 -13.54
C ALA A 50 21.80 12.52 -12.39
N THR A 51 22.53 12.87 -11.34
CA THR A 51 22.68 12.06 -10.12
C THR A 51 21.87 12.59 -8.94
N GLU A 52 21.33 13.80 -9.06
CA GLU A 52 20.58 14.50 -8.01
C GLU A 52 19.43 15.32 -8.62
N GLY A 53 18.59 15.92 -7.77
CA GLY A 53 17.47 16.78 -8.19
C GLY A 53 16.19 16.03 -8.56
N TYR A 54 16.13 14.71 -8.32
CA TYR A 54 14.93 13.91 -8.55
C TYR A 54 13.83 14.22 -7.53
N HIS A 55 12.59 14.22 -8.00
CA HIS A 55 11.40 14.21 -7.16
C HIS A 55 11.18 12.82 -6.57
N VAL A 56 10.82 12.74 -5.29
CA VAL A 56 10.65 11.46 -4.59
C VAL A 56 9.22 10.95 -4.79
N LEU A 57 8.25 11.77 -4.41
CA LEU A 57 6.83 11.53 -4.68
C LEU A 57 6.56 11.91 -6.14
N ALA A 58 6.82 10.98 -7.05
CA ALA A 58 6.72 11.18 -8.48
C ALA A 58 6.27 9.90 -9.20
N GLY A 59 5.69 10.08 -10.39
CA GLY A 59 5.27 9.01 -11.29
C GLY A 59 4.51 7.89 -10.59
N SER A 60 5.03 6.68 -10.74
CA SER A 60 4.47 5.45 -10.18
C SER A 60 4.76 5.21 -8.69
N PHE A 61 5.19 6.20 -7.91
CA PHE A 61 5.55 6.03 -6.48
C PHE A 61 4.47 5.30 -5.66
N LEU A 62 3.20 5.73 -5.78
CA LEU A 62 2.10 5.14 -5.00
C LEU A 62 1.85 3.68 -5.42
N ASP A 63 1.83 3.39 -6.71
CA ASP A 63 1.64 2.04 -7.25
C ASP A 63 2.80 1.11 -6.90
N GLY A 64 4.04 1.62 -6.96
CA GLY A 64 5.25 0.84 -6.75
C GLY A 64 5.54 0.51 -5.29
N PHE A 65 5.11 1.36 -4.34
CA PHE A 65 5.56 1.25 -2.95
C PHE A 65 4.46 1.33 -1.88
N VAL A 66 3.26 1.80 -2.22
CA VAL A 66 2.17 2.03 -1.25
C VAL A 66 0.97 1.12 -1.49
N TYR A 67 0.53 0.93 -2.74
CA TYR A 67 -0.64 0.11 -3.07
C TYR A 67 -0.34 -1.39 -3.20
N LEU A 68 0.50 -1.91 -2.31
CA LEU A 68 0.95 -3.31 -2.35
C LEU A 68 -0.18 -4.26 -1.93
N GLY A 69 -0.91 -4.78 -2.90
CA GLY A 69 -2.16 -5.50 -2.66
C GLY A 69 -3.42 -4.66 -2.79
N GLY A 70 -3.29 -3.43 -3.31
CA GLY A 70 -4.36 -2.46 -3.45
C GLY A 70 -4.40 -1.46 -2.29
N SER A 71 -5.58 -0.88 -2.04
CA SER A 71 -5.74 0.14 -1.01
C SER A 71 -5.54 -0.45 0.38
N GLY A 72 -4.75 0.19 1.22
CA GLY A 72 -4.49 -0.25 2.59
C GLY A 72 -3.47 -1.39 2.71
N MET A 73 -2.75 -1.72 1.64
CA MET A 73 -1.74 -2.80 1.63
C MET A 73 -2.34 -4.17 1.99
N ILE A 74 -3.47 -4.52 1.36
CA ILE A 74 -4.27 -5.71 1.70
C ILE A 74 -3.50 -7.02 1.55
N LEU A 75 -2.49 -7.09 0.67
CA LEU A 75 -1.66 -8.29 0.59
C LEU A 75 -0.95 -8.56 1.93
N GLY A 76 -0.54 -7.50 2.64
CA GLY A 76 0.01 -7.58 4.00
C GLY A 76 -1.01 -8.14 5.00
N LEU A 77 -2.25 -7.68 4.94
CA LEU A 77 -3.33 -8.21 5.78
C LEU A 77 -3.59 -9.70 5.50
N ILE A 78 -3.62 -10.11 4.23
CA ILE A 78 -3.84 -11.50 3.85
C ILE A 78 -2.71 -12.39 4.38
N ILE A 79 -1.46 -11.96 4.25
CA ILE A 79 -0.31 -12.68 4.79
C ILE A 79 -0.40 -12.74 6.33
N ALA A 80 -0.78 -11.64 6.99
CA ALA A 80 -0.99 -11.62 8.45
C ALA A 80 -2.09 -12.60 8.89
N LEU A 81 -3.21 -12.70 8.14
CA LEU A 81 -4.27 -13.68 8.37
C LEU A 81 -3.78 -15.13 8.18
N ILE A 82 -2.91 -15.38 7.20
CA ILE A 82 -2.32 -16.70 7.00
C ILE A 82 -1.42 -17.08 8.20
N ILE A 83 -0.62 -16.13 8.69
CA ILE A 83 0.29 -16.33 9.83
C ILE A 83 -0.47 -16.54 11.15
N ALA A 84 -1.51 -15.75 11.42
CA ALA A 84 -2.28 -15.81 12.66
C ALA A 84 -3.06 -17.13 12.84
N GLY A 85 -3.27 -17.86 11.75
CA GLY A 85 -4.01 -19.11 11.73
C GLY A 85 -5.23 -18.98 10.83
N ARG A 86 -5.50 -20.01 10.04
CA ARG A 86 -6.52 -19.98 8.97
C ARG A 86 -7.96 -20.06 9.51
N ARG A 87 -8.37 -19.20 10.45
CA ARG A 87 -9.79 -19.10 10.87
C ARG A 87 -10.65 -18.41 9.81
N ARG A 88 -10.05 -17.54 8.98
CA ARG A 88 -10.72 -16.82 7.88
C ARG A 88 -10.32 -17.34 6.50
N LYS A 89 -10.40 -18.67 6.28
CA LYS A 89 -10.02 -19.32 5.01
C LYS A 89 -10.75 -18.75 3.81
N GLU A 90 -12.04 -18.53 3.93
CA GLU A 90 -12.88 -18.00 2.85
C GLU A 90 -12.38 -16.63 2.38
N MET A 91 -12.04 -15.75 3.32
CA MET A 91 -11.47 -14.44 3.02
C MET A 91 -10.12 -14.53 2.31
N ILE A 92 -9.24 -15.42 2.76
CA ILE A 92 -7.92 -15.62 2.13
C ILE A 92 -8.10 -16.14 0.69
N VAL A 93 -9.03 -17.06 0.46
CA VAL A 93 -9.29 -17.64 -0.86
C VAL A 93 -9.94 -16.62 -1.81
N LEU A 94 -10.89 -15.83 -1.32
CA LEU A 94 -11.59 -14.83 -2.12
C LEU A 94 -10.72 -13.60 -2.40
N GLY A 95 -9.94 -13.13 -1.43
CA GLY A 95 -9.15 -11.91 -1.53
C GLY A 95 -7.70 -12.11 -1.98
N GLY A 96 -7.12 -13.29 -1.79
CA GLY A 96 -5.74 -13.62 -2.14
C GLY A 96 -5.41 -13.37 -3.61
N PRO A 97 -6.04 -14.10 -4.56
CA PRO A 97 -5.76 -13.94 -5.98
C PRO A 97 -5.90 -12.50 -6.50
N PRO A 98 -6.99 -11.75 -6.22
CA PRO A 98 -7.12 -10.37 -6.69
C PRO A 98 -6.06 -9.44 -6.07
N SER A 99 -5.69 -9.64 -4.80
CA SER A 99 -4.67 -8.82 -4.14
C SER A 99 -3.28 -8.97 -4.76
N LEU A 100 -2.95 -10.10 -5.39
CA LEU A 100 -1.69 -10.24 -6.13
C LEU A 100 -1.59 -9.30 -7.33
N PHE A 101 -2.72 -8.76 -7.78
CA PHE A 101 -2.87 -7.78 -8.84
C PHE A 101 -3.43 -6.46 -8.32
N ASN A 102 -3.18 -6.15 -7.05
CA ASN A 102 -3.57 -4.92 -6.36
C ASN A 102 -5.08 -4.62 -6.33
N ILE A 103 -5.92 -5.64 -6.48
CA ILE A 103 -7.37 -5.52 -6.34
C ILE A 103 -7.74 -5.86 -4.88
N SER A 104 -8.16 -4.85 -4.13
CA SER A 104 -8.37 -4.90 -2.67
C SER A 104 -9.84 -5.05 -2.25
N GLU A 105 -10.77 -4.77 -3.15
CA GLU A 105 -12.21 -4.65 -2.90
C GLU A 105 -12.84 -5.91 -2.30
N PRO A 106 -12.50 -7.14 -2.76
CA PRO A 106 -13.01 -8.35 -2.13
C PRO A 106 -12.67 -8.45 -0.65
N MET A 107 -11.51 -7.91 -0.23
CA MET A 107 -11.12 -7.87 1.18
C MET A 107 -11.74 -6.69 1.92
N ILE A 108 -11.79 -5.51 1.33
CA ILE A 108 -12.34 -4.29 1.97
C ILE A 108 -13.84 -4.46 2.28
N PHE A 109 -14.58 -5.13 1.41
CA PHE A 109 -16.02 -5.36 1.56
C PHE A 109 -16.35 -6.73 2.15
N GLY A 110 -15.57 -7.77 1.85
CA GLY A 110 -15.83 -9.12 2.35
C GLY A 110 -15.36 -9.32 3.81
N LEU A 111 -14.23 -8.71 4.19
CA LEU A 111 -13.93 -8.45 5.59
C LEU A 111 -14.54 -7.08 5.84
N PRO A 112 -15.39 -6.86 6.85
CA PRO A 112 -15.91 -5.53 7.12
C PRO A 112 -14.75 -4.69 7.66
N ILE A 113 -13.89 -4.17 6.77
CA ILE A 113 -12.83 -3.21 7.09
C ILE A 113 -13.46 -1.83 7.18
N VAL A 114 -14.37 -1.54 6.24
CA VAL A 114 -15.25 -0.37 6.26
C VAL A 114 -16.02 -0.36 7.58
N LEU A 115 -15.96 0.77 8.30
CA LEU A 115 -16.60 1.00 9.59
C LEU A 115 -16.18 0.05 10.73
N ASN A 116 -15.11 -0.72 10.56
CA ASN A 116 -14.56 -1.56 11.63
C ASN A 116 -13.36 -0.89 12.29
N PRO A 117 -13.52 -0.38 13.53
CA PRO A 117 -12.48 0.42 14.17
C PRO A 117 -11.17 -0.34 14.38
N ILE A 118 -11.20 -1.68 14.45
CA ILE A 118 -9.99 -2.50 14.61
C ILE A 118 -9.16 -2.49 13.32
N PHE A 119 -9.78 -2.73 12.17
CA PHE A 119 -9.06 -2.82 10.90
C PHE A 119 -8.85 -1.47 10.22
N MET A 120 -9.66 -0.46 10.50
CA MET A 120 -9.46 0.90 10.00
C MET A 120 -8.09 1.47 10.42
N ILE A 121 -7.61 1.17 11.63
CA ILE A 121 -6.32 1.65 12.13
C ILE A 121 -5.16 1.14 11.27
N PRO A 122 -4.90 -0.18 11.14
CA PRO A 122 -3.81 -0.67 10.31
C PRO A 122 -4.02 -0.39 8.82
N PHE A 123 -5.28 -0.31 8.35
CA PHE A 123 -5.59 0.03 6.96
C PHE A 123 -5.11 1.43 6.55
N VAL A 124 -5.12 2.37 7.48
CA VAL A 124 -4.57 3.73 7.27
C VAL A 124 -3.10 3.80 7.66
N LEU A 125 -2.71 3.17 8.78
CA LEU A 125 -1.36 3.26 9.31
C LEU A 125 -0.32 2.59 8.41
N ALA A 126 -0.60 1.38 7.91
CA ALA A 126 0.34 0.62 7.07
C ALA A 126 0.79 1.41 5.82
N PRO A 127 -0.11 1.93 4.98
CA PRO A 127 0.29 2.69 3.81
C PRO A 127 0.97 4.01 4.16
N VAL A 128 0.56 4.72 5.22
CA VAL A 128 1.21 5.97 5.64
C VAL A 128 2.65 5.73 6.10
N VAL A 129 2.87 4.69 6.90
CA VAL A 129 4.21 4.30 7.36
C VAL A 129 5.08 3.85 6.18
N CYS A 130 4.56 3.01 5.28
CA CYS A 130 5.32 2.55 4.12
C CYS A 130 5.60 3.69 3.11
N ALA A 131 4.69 4.64 2.97
CA ALA A 131 4.92 5.85 2.18
C ALA A 131 6.06 6.70 2.76
N ALA A 132 6.09 6.87 4.09
CA ALA A 132 7.18 7.58 4.76
C ALA A 132 8.54 6.86 4.62
N ILE A 133 8.56 5.54 4.82
CA ILE A 133 9.75 4.71 4.62
C ILE A 133 10.27 4.85 3.19
N SER A 134 9.37 4.73 2.20
CA SER A 134 9.72 4.81 0.78
C SER A 134 10.27 6.18 0.42
N TYR A 135 9.63 7.24 0.93
CA TYR A 135 10.07 8.60 0.71
C TYR A 135 11.50 8.78 1.24
N LEU A 136 11.74 8.44 2.51
CA LEU A 136 13.07 8.59 3.13
C LEU A 136 14.13 7.70 2.48
N ALA A 137 13.79 6.48 2.08
CA ALA A 137 14.73 5.57 1.44
C ALA A 137 15.21 6.10 0.07
N ILE A 138 14.31 6.72 -0.69
CA ILE A 138 14.65 7.34 -1.98
C ILE A 138 15.38 8.68 -1.77
N ASP A 139 14.89 9.51 -0.86
CA ASP A 139 15.48 10.83 -0.53
C ASP A 139 16.92 10.71 -0.04
N PHE A 140 17.22 9.71 0.79
CA PHE A 140 18.59 9.42 1.25
C PHE A 140 19.44 8.64 0.24
N GLY A 141 18.92 8.34 -0.95
CA GLY A 141 19.66 7.63 -2.00
C GLY A 141 19.91 6.14 -1.73
N LEU A 142 19.23 5.54 -0.74
CA LEU A 142 19.29 4.09 -0.50
C LEU A 142 18.57 3.30 -1.60
N VAL A 143 17.59 3.93 -2.25
CA VAL A 143 16.79 3.36 -3.33
C VAL A 143 16.82 4.29 -4.54
N ALA A 144 16.98 3.72 -5.72
CA ALA A 144 17.01 4.46 -6.97
C ALA A 144 15.74 5.32 -7.17
N PRO A 145 15.86 6.54 -7.74
CA PRO A 145 14.74 7.46 -7.96
C PRO A 145 13.61 6.88 -8.81
N VAL A 146 12.38 7.34 -8.59
CA VAL A 146 11.24 6.93 -9.41
C VAL A 146 11.29 7.62 -10.76
N ILE A 147 11.66 6.90 -11.81
CA ILE A 147 11.81 7.42 -13.17
C ILE A 147 10.66 7.01 -14.10
N MET A 148 9.82 6.07 -13.67
CA MET A 148 8.67 5.64 -14.47
C MET A 148 7.45 6.47 -14.13
N ALA A 149 7.00 7.29 -15.09
CA ALA A 149 5.85 8.17 -14.93
C ALA A 149 4.54 7.41 -14.63
N LYS A 150 4.39 6.20 -15.17
CA LYS A 150 3.24 5.33 -14.92
C LYS A 150 3.59 3.86 -15.13
N ILE A 151 3.04 3.00 -14.28
CA ILE A 151 3.00 1.55 -14.48
C ILE A 151 1.53 1.10 -14.48
N PRO A 152 1.19 -0.07 -15.05
CA PRO A 152 -0.13 -0.64 -14.83
C PRO A 152 -0.37 -0.85 -13.33
N TRP A 153 -1.44 -0.29 -12.78
CA TRP A 153 -1.71 -0.38 -11.33
C TRP A 153 -1.96 -1.81 -10.85
N VAL A 154 -2.32 -2.73 -11.76
CA VAL A 154 -2.46 -4.17 -11.49
C VAL A 154 -1.13 -4.94 -11.49
N THR A 155 0.00 -4.26 -11.67
CA THR A 155 1.33 -4.90 -11.65
C THR A 155 1.59 -5.52 -10.27
N PRO A 156 2.00 -6.79 -10.18
CA PRO A 156 2.27 -7.41 -8.88
C PRO A 156 3.25 -6.62 -8.01
N PRO A 157 3.00 -6.45 -6.69
CA PRO A 157 3.70 -5.49 -5.80
C PRO A 157 5.23 -5.39 -5.94
N ILE A 158 5.95 -6.52 -5.95
CA ILE A 158 7.42 -6.52 -6.02
C ILE A 158 7.91 -6.16 -7.43
N ILE A 159 7.21 -6.63 -8.47
CA ILE A 159 7.49 -6.30 -9.86
C ILE A 159 7.20 -4.81 -10.10
N GLY A 160 6.13 -4.29 -9.50
CA GLY A 160 5.76 -2.87 -9.54
C GLY A 160 6.89 -1.99 -9.01
N GLY A 161 7.44 -2.32 -7.84
CA GLY A 161 8.60 -1.60 -7.28
C GLY A 161 9.82 -1.59 -8.21
N PHE A 162 10.15 -2.72 -8.86
CA PHE A 162 11.23 -2.76 -9.87
C PHE A 162 10.90 -1.90 -11.09
N MET A 163 9.68 -1.97 -11.61
CA MET A 163 9.26 -1.20 -12.78
C MET A 163 9.22 0.31 -12.52
N SER A 164 8.96 0.72 -11.29
CA SER A 164 8.89 2.14 -10.91
C SER A 164 10.20 2.89 -11.12
N ASN A 165 11.34 2.24 -10.91
CA ASN A 165 12.67 2.86 -11.08
C ASN A 165 13.62 2.11 -12.03
N GLY A 166 13.23 0.94 -12.54
CA GLY A 166 14.08 0.10 -13.40
C GLY A 166 15.27 -0.55 -12.68
N HIS A 167 15.30 -0.52 -11.35
CA HIS A 167 16.43 -0.96 -10.54
C HIS A 167 16.00 -1.93 -9.43
N TRP A 168 16.87 -2.88 -9.08
CA TRP A 168 16.54 -3.93 -8.10
C TRP A 168 16.20 -3.37 -6.71
N SER A 169 16.74 -2.20 -6.35
CA SER A 169 16.43 -1.52 -5.10
C SER A 169 14.95 -1.19 -4.96
N GLY A 170 14.24 -0.96 -6.08
CA GLY A 170 12.80 -0.76 -6.08
C GLY A 170 12.03 -2.01 -5.67
N ALA A 171 12.38 -3.17 -6.22
CA ALA A 171 11.80 -4.46 -5.78
C ALA A 171 12.10 -4.75 -4.31
N ALA A 172 13.33 -4.48 -3.87
CA ALA A 172 13.73 -4.68 -2.47
C ALA A 172 12.91 -3.79 -1.52
N LEU A 173 12.69 -2.51 -1.86
CA LEU A 173 11.86 -1.60 -1.07
C LEU A 173 10.40 -2.05 -1.03
N ALA A 174 9.82 -2.48 -2.16
CA ALA A 174 8.45 -2.98 -2.20
C ALA A 174 8.30 -4.26 -1.35
N ALA A 175 9.24 -5.19 -1.42
CA ALA A 175 9.26 -6.38 -0.57
C ALA A 175 9.39 -6.02 0.92
N PHE A 176 10.25 -5.05 1.25
CA PHE A 176 10.41 -4.55 2.61
C PHE A 176 9.12 -3.91 3.15
N ASN A 177 8.48 -3.04 2.38
CA ASN A 177 7.20 -2.42 2.74
C ASN A 177 6.10 -3.47 2.92
N LEU A 178 6.07 -4.52 2.11
CA LEU A 178 5.13 -5.62 2.29
C LEU A 178 5.34 -6.28 3.66
N VAL A 179 6.59 -6.57 4.06
CA VAL A 179 6.90 -7.10 5.40
C VAL A 179 6.47 -6.14 6.51
N ILE A 180 6.73 -4.84 6.37
CA ILE A 180 6.29 -3.82 7.34
C ILE A 180 4.77 -3.81 7.46
N SER A 181 4.04 -3.88 6.35
CA SER A 181 2.57 -3.94 6.38
C SER A 181 2.06 -5.18 7.12
N VAL A 182 2.70 -6.34 6.94
CA VAL A 182 2.37 -7.57 7.67
C VAL A 182 2.56 -7.37 9.17
N ILE A 183 3.70 -6.83 9.59
CA ILE A 183 4.02 -6.55 11.00
C ILE A 183 2.98 -5.61 11.61
N ILE A 184 2.56 -4.57 10.88
CA ILE A 184 1.54 -3.63 11.33
C ILE A 184 0.17 -4.33 11.47
N TYR A 185 -0.21 -5.21 10.55
CA TYR A 185 -1.51 -5.90 10.59
C TYR A 185 -1.61 -6.99 11.65
N LEU A 186 -0.53 -7.72 11.94
CA LEU A 186 -0.52 -8.85 12.88
C LEU A 186 -1.18 -8.58 14.25
N PRO A 187 -0.88 -7.49 14.99
CA PRO A 187 -1.52 -7.24 16.29
C PRO A 187 -3.04 -7.02 16.17
N PHE A 188 -3.52 -6.41 15.08
CA PHE A 188 -4.94 -6.15 14.87
C PHE A 188 -5.70 -7.41 14.43
N VAL A 189 -5.05 -8.26 13.64
CA VAL A 189 -5.59 -9.60 13.33
C VAL A 189 -5.78 -10.40 14.62
N ALA A 190 -4.75 -10.47 15.47
CA ALA A 190 -4.84 -11.19 16.75
C ALA A 190 -5.93 -10.60 17.67
N ALA A 191 -6.05 -9.27 17.73
CA ALA A 191 -7.11 -8.61 18.51
C ALA A 191 -8.52 -8.93 17.98
N SER A 192 -8.69 -8.93 16.66
CA SER A 192 -9.95 -9.27 15.99
C SER A 192 -10.37 -10.71 16.27
N GLU A 193 -9.45 -11.67 16.14
CA GLU A 193 -9.74 -13.08 16.43
C GLU A 193 -10.13 -13.33 17.89
N LYS A 194 -9.48 -12.64 18.84
CA LYS A 194 -9.85 -12.72 20.26
C LYS A 194 -11.26 -12.20 20.52
N MET A 195 -11.67 -11.15 19.80
CA MET A 195 -13.03 -10.61 19.92
C MET A 195 -14.08 -11.55 19.33
N ASP A 196 -13.80 -12.16 18.18
CA ASP A 196 -14.71 -13.14 17.57
C ASP A 196 -14.89 -14.37 18.47
N ALA A 197 -13.80 -14.93 18.98
CA ALA A 197 -13.87 -16.07 19.90
C ALA A 197 -14.66 -15.75 21.19
N LYS A 198 -14.57 -14.52 21.69
CA LYS A 198 -15.37 -14.06 22.84
C LYS A 198 -16.86 -13.94 22.49
N ARG A 199 -17.18 -13.45 21.29
CA ARG A 199 -18.57 -13.35 20.80
C ARG A 199 -19.20 -14.72 20.62
N GLU A 200 -18.49 -15.66 20.00
CA GLU A 200 -18.93 -17.05 19.84
C GLU A 200 -19.19 -17.74 21.18
N LYS A 201 -18.29 -17.57 22.16
CA LYS A 201 -18.47 -18.13 23.50
C LYS A 201 -19.72 -17.57 24.20
N ASN A 202 -19.95 -16.26 24.08
CA ASN A 202 -21.11 -15.60 24.68
C ASN A 202 -22.44 -15.96 24.00
N ALA A 203 -22.43 -16.27 22.70
CA ALA A 203 -23.63 -16.71 21.98
C ALA A 203 -24.05 -18.15 22.32
N ASN A 204 -23.13 -18.95 22.87
CA ASN A 204 -23.33 -20.35 23.24
C ASN A 204 -23.54 -20.56 24.76
N MET A 205 -23.61 -19.48 25.56
CA MET A 205 -23.97 -19.49 26.99
C MET A 205 -25.40 -19.00 27.17
#